data_AF-A0A5K1A759-F1
#
_entry.id   AF-A0A5K1A759-F1
#
_cell.length_a   1.000
_cell.length_b   1.000
_cell.length_c   1.000
_cell.angle_alpha   90.00
_cell.angle_beta   90.00
_cell.angle_gamma   90.00
#
_symmetry.space_group_name_H-M   'P 1'
#
loop_
_entity.id
_entity.type
_entity.pdbx_description
1 polymer ?
#
loop_
_entity_poly.entity_id
_entity_poly.type
_entity_poly.pdbx_seq_one_letter_code
_entity_poly.pdbx_strand_id
1 'polypeptide(L)' 'AHRELAREAVRKSLVLLKNGKQDEKPLLPLDKAAPKILVAGTHADNLGYQCGGWTIEWQGVSGNNVTK' A
#
# COMPACT_ATOMS: atom_id res chain seq x y z
N ALA A 1 -4.38 -4.59 -19.56
CA ALA A 1 -3.46 -3.50 -19.91
C ALA A 1 -3.42 -2.40 -18.84
N HIS A 2 -4.53 -1.72 -18.54
CA HIS A 2 -4.51 -0.55 -17.64
C HIS A 2 -4.11 -0.83 -16.18
N ARG A 3 -4.43 -2.01 -15.63
CA ARG A 3 -4.03 -2.38 -14.25
C ARG A 3 -2.52 -2.50 -14.07
N GLU A 4 -1.78 -2.95 -15.08
CA GLU A 4 -0.30 -3.03 -15.00
C GLU A 4 0.33 -1.63 -15.00
N LEU A 5 -0.18 -0.73 -15.84
CA LEU A 5 0.24 0.67 -15.83
C LEU A 5 -0.08 1.35 -14.49
N ALA A 6 -1.28 1.12 -13.94
CA ALA A 6 -1.65 1.63 -12.62
C ALA A 6 -0.72 1.09 -11.52
N ARG A 7 -0.37 -0.21 -11.55
CA ARG A 7 0.59 -0.82 -10.62
C ARG A 7 1.98 -0.19 -10.73
N GLU A 8 2.43 0.14 -11.94
CA GLU A 8 3.68 0.86 -12.16
C GLU A 8 3.63 2.28 -11.58
N ALA A 9 2.55 3.01 -11.86
CA ALA A 9 2.35 4.36 -11.36
C ALA A 9 2.36 4.40 -9.82
N VAL A 10 1.67 3.46 -9.17
CA VAL A 10 1.68 3.32 -7.69
C VAL A 10 3.09 3.11 -7.17
N ARG A 11 3.90 2.26 -7.80
CA ARG A 11 5.29 2.04 -7.37
C ARG A 11 6.14 3.31 -7.50
N LYS A 12 5.94 4.07 -8.57
CA LYS A 12 6.67 5.30 -8.86
C LYS A 12 6.23 6.48 -7.98
N SER A 13 5.01 6.47 -7.44
CA SER A 13 4.51 7.55 -6.57
C SER A 13 4.96 7.44 -5.11
N LEU A 14 5.52 6.30 -4.68
CA LEU A 14 5.97 6.12 -3.30
C LEU A 14 7.21 6.97 -2.99
N VAL A 15 7.19 7.67 -1.85
CA VAL A 15 8.31 8.45 -1.34
C VAL A 15 8.90 7.77 -0.11
N LEU A 16 10.17 7.39 -0.18
CA LEU A 16 10.88 6.78 0.95
C LEU A 16 11.35 7.86 1.93
N LEU A 17 10.59 8.06 3.00
CA LEU A 17 10.91 9.09 4.02
C LEU A 17 11.98 8.64 5.04
N LYS A 18 12.08 7.34 5.31
CA LYS A 18 13.03 6.76 6.27
C LYS A 18 13.31 5.29 5.94
N ASN A 19 14.55 4.83 6.12
CA ASN A 19 14.94 3.44 5.87
C ASN A 19 15.91 2.88 6.92
N GLY A 20 15.49 2.84 8.18
CA GLY A 20 16.32 2.42 9.33
C GLY A 20 16.56 3.56 10.32
N LYS A 21 16.95 3.24 11.56
CA LYS A 21 17.49 4.25 12.50
C LYS A 21 18.98 4.46 12.25
N GLN A 22 19.55 5.47 12.91
CA GLN A 22 20.99 5.70 12.87
C GLN A 22 21.74 4.43 13.32
N ASP A 23 22.81 4.08 12.61
CA ASP A 23 23.66 2.92 12.86
C ASP A 23 22.98 1.54 12.71
N GLU A 24 21.77 1.48 12.16
CA GLU A 24 21.09 0.24 11.79
C GLU A 24 21.24 -0.06 10.29
N LYS A 25 21.15 -1.36 9.93
CA LYS A 25 21.06 -1.76 8.53
C LYS A 25 19.76 -1.24 7.89
N PRO A 26 19.74 -0.94 6.58
CA PRO A 26 18.52 -0.57 5.88
C PRO A 26 17.43 -1.64 6.03
N LEU A 27 16.21 -1.22 6.36
CA LEU A 27 15.08 -2.13 6.57
C LEU A 27 14.49 -2.62 5.24
N LEU A 28 14.38 -1.74 4.26
CA LEU A 28 13.84 -2.01 2.94
C LEU A 28 14.99 -2.21 1.93
N PRO A 29 14.87 -3.18 1.00
CA PRO A 29 13.71 -4.05 0.77
C PRO A 29 13.61 -5.23 1.76
N LEU A 30 12.37 -5.62 2.10
CA LEU A 30 12.12 -6.78 2.97
C LEU A 30 12.45 -8.09 2.24
N ASP A 31 12.93 -9.07 2.99
CA ASP A 31 13.13 -10.44 2.50
C ASP A 31 11.79 -11.13 2.24
N LYS A 32 11.66 -11.71 1.05
CA LYS A 32 10.48 -12.47 0.64
C LYS A 32 10.44 -13.88 1.25
N ALA A 33 11.57 -14.39 1.73
CA ALA A 33 11.70 -15.74 2.28
C ALA A 33 11.50 -15.80 3.80
N ALA A 34 10.95 -14.75 4.42
CA ALA A 34 10.66 -14.74 5.84
C ALA A 34 9.67 -15.85 6.23
N PRO A 35 9.92 -16.61 7.31
CA PRO A 35 9.08 -17.76 7.70
C PRO A 35 7.66 -17.35 8.11
N LYS A 36 7.49 -16.14 8.64
CA LYS A 36 6.20 -15.57 9.01
C LYS A 36 6.32 -14.04 9.03
N ILE A 37 5.30 -13.37 8.51
CA ILE A 37 5.19 -11.90 8.53
C ILE A 37 3.87 -11.48 9.15
N LEU A 38 3.84 -10.27 9.71
CA LEU A 38 2.63 -9.62 10.22
C LEU A 38 2.29 -8.44 9.31
N VAL A 39 1.02 -8.36 8.92
CA VAL A 39 0.43 -7.21 8.24
C VAL A 39 -0.62 -6.64 9.19
N ALA A 40 -0.50 -5.37 9.57
CA ALA A 40 -1.34 -4.73 10.57
C ALA A 40 -1.62 -3.26 10.23
N GLY A 41 -2.63 -2.68 10.88
CA GLY A 41 -3.10 -1.32 10.66
C GLY A 41 -4.44 -1.26 9.93
N THR A 42 -5.20 -0.18 10.16
CA THR A 42 -6.59 -0.05 9.67
C THR A 42 -6.73 0.01 8.14
N HIS A 43 -5.65 0.37 7.43
CA HIS A 43 -5.64 0.52 5.97
C HIS A 43 -5.04 -0.69 5.24
N ALA A 44 -4.53 -1.67 5.98
CA ALA A 44 -3.76 -2.78 5.41
C ALA A 44 -4.63 -3.74 4.56
N ASP A 45 -5.91 -3.88 4.92
CA ASP A 45 -6.91 -4.65 4.17
C ASP A 45 -8.20 -3.85 3.96
N ASN A 46 -8.07 -2.68 3.33
CA ASN A 46 -9.21 -1.83 2.99
C ASN A 46 -8.97 -1.09 1.66
N LEU A 47 -9.58 -1.58 0.59
CA LEU A 47 -9.42 -1.04 -0.76
C LEU A 47 -10.04 0.35 -0.88
N GLY A 48 -11.20 0.58 -0.26
CA GLY A 48 -11.81 1.90 -0.20
C GLY A 48 -10.88 2.97 0.39
N TYR A 49 -10.20 2.65 1.49
CA TYR A 49 -9.22 3.56 2.10
C TYR A 49 -7.96 3.76 1.26
N GLN A 50 -7.51 2.74 0.53
CA GLN A 50 -6.36 2.86 -0.37
C GLN A 50 -6.67 3.74 -1.59
N CYS A 51 -7.94 3.78 -2.03
CA CYS A 51 -8.37 4.60 -3.15
C CYS A 51 -8.75 6.04 -2.74
N GLY A 52 -9.34 6.22 -1.57
CA GLY A 52 -9.76 7.53 -1.06
C GLY A 52 -11.05 8.06 -1.72
N GLY A 53 -11.19 9.39 -1.71
CA GLY A 53 -12.32 10.08 -2.35
C GLY A 53 -12.39 9.85 -3.85
N TRP A 54 -13.53 10.21 -4.46
CA TRP A 54 -13.78 10.03 -5.90
C TRP A 54 -13.62 8.60 -6.41
N THR A 55 -13.79 7.63 -5.53
CA THR A 55 -13.78 6.21 -5.89
C THR A 55 -15.10 5.60 -5.50
N ILE A 56 -15.90 5.23 -6.52
CA ILE A 56 -17.32 4.85 -6.43
C ILE A 56 -18.21 6.02 -5.97
N GLU A 57 -17.94 6.57 -4.78
CA GLU A 57 -18.64 7.72 -4.20
C GLU A 57 -17.76 8.97 -4.15
N TRP A 58 -18.39 10.14 -4.08
CA TRP A 58 -17.67 11.42 -4.00
C TRP A 58 -16.69 11.47 -2.81
N GLN A 59 -17.17 11.11 -1.62
CA GLN A 59 -16.36 11.06 -0.40
C GLN A 59 -15.55 9.75 -0.28
N GLY A 60 -15.68 8.85 -1.25
CA GLY A 60 -15.13 7.51 -1.16
C GLY A 60 -15.96 6.60 -0.23
N VAL A 61 -15.44 5.39 -0.04
CA VAL A 61 -16.10 4.31 0.69
C VAL A 61 -15.09 3.57 1.56
N SER A 62 -15.57 2.86 2.58
CA SER A 62 -14.74 1.95 3.38
C SER A 62 -15.01 0.49 3.02
N GLY A 63 -14.00 -0.36 3.14
CA GLY A 63 -14.10 -1.80 2.95
C GLY A 63 -13.80 -2.24 1.53
N ASN A 64 -14.07 -3.52 1.25
CA ASN A 64 -13.64 -4.22 0.03
C ASN A 64 -14.79 -4.66 -0.87
N ASN A 65 -16.04 -4.40 -0.48
CA ASN A 65 -17.20 -5.01 -1.13
C ASN A 65 -17.64 -4.28 -2.40
N VAL A 66 -17.40 -2.98 -2.47
CA VAL A 66 -17.94 -2.07 -3.50
C VAL A 66 -16.88 -1.59 -4.51
N THR A 67 -15.61 -1.60 -4.12
CA THR A 67 -14.46 -1.33 -4.99
C THR A 67 -13.99 -2.66 -5.61
N LYS A 68 -14.22 -2.90 -6.91
CA LYS A 68 -13.83 -4.14 -7.61
C LYS A 68 -13.17 -3.87 -8.98
#